data_AF-A0A957M9S6-F1
#
_entry.id   AF-A0A957M9S6-F1
#
_cell.length_a   1.000
_cell.length_b   1.000
_cell.length_c   1.000
_cell.angle_alpha   90.00
_cell.angle_beta   90.00
_cell.angle_gamma   90.00
#
_symmetry.space_group_name_H-M   'P 1'
#
loop_
_entity.id
_entity.type
_entity.pdbx_description
1 polymer ?
#
loop_
_entity_poly.entity_id
_entity_poly.type
_entity_poly.pdbx_seq_one_letter_code
_entity_poly.pdbx_strand_id
1 'polypeptide(L)'
;MRPLLFLIVFAALIAMPGAAQATAVDQPVAQAGDATAPCPFPIPAGEVVGVTLLCGEVVAPENWAVPGAQEVTIRYAVLKSPNRSPFPDPIIYLEGGPGSSALAGLPFLRDTFAGLRQSRDIIIYDQR
;
A
#
# COMPACT_ATOMS: atom_id res chain seq x y z
N MET A 1 -64.55 40.14 -25.54
CA MET A 1 -63.93 40.87 -24.41
C MET A 1 -63.85 39.96 -23.19
N ARG A 2 -62.70 39.33 -22.97
CA ARG A 2 -62.01 39.19 -21.68
C ARG A 2 -60.68 38.44 -21.92
N PRO A 3 -59.54 39.07 -21.62
CA PRO A 3 -58.20 38.58 -21.94
C PRO A 3 -57.56 37.83 -20.76
N LEU A 4 -56.30 37.43 -20.94
CA LEU A 4 -55.35 36.90 -19.94
C LEU A 4 -55.64 35.48 -19.43
N LEU A 5 -54.73 34.54 -19.71
CA LEU A 5 -53.57 34.37 -18.82
C LEU A 5 -52.49 33.53 -19.50
N PHE A 6 -51.30 34.12 -19.53
CA PHE A 6 -50.02 33.52 -19.89
C PHE A 6 -49.75 32.24 -19.07
N LEU A 7 -49.40 31.15 -19.74
CA LEU A 7 -48.59 30.08 -19.14
C LEU A 7 -47.38 29.84 -20.03
N ILE A 8 -46.38 30.68 -19.79
CA ILE A 8 -44.99 30.49 -20.22
C ILE A 8 -44.47 29.26 -19.49
N VAL A 9 -44.03 28.24 -20.23
CA VAL A 9 -42.85 27.46 -19.83
C VAL A 9 -42.04 27.20 -21.11
N PHE A 10 -41.27 28.22 -21.50
CA PHE A 10 -40.24 28.08 -22.52
C PHE A 10 -39.11 27.26 -21.88
N ALA A 11 -38.94 26.04 -22.37
CA ALA A 11 -37.80 25.19 -22.03
C ALA A 11 -36.50 25.91 -22.41
N ALA A 12 -35.66 26.25 -21.43
CA ALA A 12 -34.35 26.84 -21.71
C ALA A 12 -33.29 26.35 -20.71
N LEU A 13 -32.44 25.48 -21.24
CA LEU A 13 -31.02 25.25 -20.92
C LEU A 13 -30.62 25.03 -19.46
N ILE A 14 -30.63 23.77 -19.04
CA ILE A 14 -29.68 23.28 -18.04
C ILE A 14 -28.34 23.09 -18.76
N ALA A 15 -27.51 24.13 -18.79
CA ALA A 15 -26.09 23.97 -19.15
C ALA A 15 -25.39 23.30 -17.95
N MET A 16 -25.26 21.98 -18.00
CA MET A 16 -24.37 21.26 -17.08
C MET A 16 -22.92 21.66 -17.42
N PRO A 17 -22.18 22.34 -16.53
CA PRO A 17 -20.76 22.53 -16.73
C PRO A 17 -20.09 21.15 -16.69
N GLY A 18 -19.17 20.95 -17.63
CA GLY A 18 -18.63 19.66 -18.03
C GLY A 18 -18.25 18.73 -16.89
N ALA A 19 -18.50 17.44 -17.11
CA ALA A 19 -17.84 16.37 -16.38
C ALA A 19 -16.33 16.61 -16.46
N ALA A 20 -15.73 16.99 -15.34
CA ALA A 20 -14.28 17.00 -15.18
C ALA A 20 -13.82 15.56 -15.39
N GLN A 21 -13.28 15.28 -16.56
CA GLN A 21 -12.60 14.03 -16.81
C GLN A 21 -11.36 14.04 -15.93
N ALA A 22 -11.37 13.23 -14.87
CA ALA A 22 -10.16 12.94 -14.13
C ALA A 22 -9.21 12.25 -15.10
N THR A 23 -8.27 13.02 -15.68
CA THR A 23 -7.12 12.45 -16.35
C THR A 23 -6.38 11.63 -15.31
N ALA A 24 -6.38 10.30 -15.48
CA ALA A 24 -5.54 9.43 -14.70
C ALA A 24 -4.10 9.94 -14.87
N VAL A 25 -3.55 10.51 -13.81
CA VAL A 25 -2.14 10.89 -13.79
C VAL A 25 -1.39 9.56 -13.79
N ASP A 26 -0.65 9.31 -14.87
CA ASP A 26 0.28 8.18 -14.97
C ASP A 26 1.43 8.44 -13.99
N GLN A 27 1.18 8.16 -12.72
CA GLN A 27 2.20 8.23 -11.68
C GLN A 27 3.10 7.01 -11.84
N PRO A 28 4.43 7.18 -11.73
CA PRO A 28 5.31 6.04 -11.60
C PRO A 28 4.75 5.14 -10.49
N VAL A 29 4.71 3.83 -10.71
CA VAL A 29 4.26 2.87 -9.70
C VAL A 29 5.51 2.21 -9.13
N ALA A 30 5.59 2.14 -7.79
CA ALA A 30 6.67 1.44 -7.12
C ALA A 30 6.71 -0.03 -7.58
N GLN A 31 7.87 -0.52 -7.97
CA GLN A 31 8.02 -1.90 -8.42
C GLN A 31 8.44 -2.76 -7.24
N ALA A 32 7.57 -3.69 -6.84
CA ALA A 32 7.93 -4.72 -5.88
C ALA A 32 8.74 -5.81 -6.61
N GLY A 33 9.95 -6.08 -6.11
CA GLY A 33 10.72 -7.24 -6.54
C GLY A 33 10.17 -8.54 -5.92
N ASP A 34 10.52 -9.67 -6.53
CA ASP A 34 10.13 -10.99 -6.02
C ASP A 34 10.65 -11.21 -4.60
N ALA A 35 9.78 -11.74 -3.74
CA ALA A 35 10.05 -11.97 -2.32
C ALA A 35 10.94 -13.22 -2.06
N THR A 36 12.01 -13.35 -2.84
CA THR A 36 12.99 -14.45 -2.80
C THR A 36 14.40 -13.97 -2.46
N ALA A 37 14.58 -12.68 -2.16
CA ALA A 37 15.87 -12.14 -1.78
C ALA A 37 16.30 -12.68 -0.40
N PRO A 38 17.61 -12.93 -0.16
CA PRO A 38 18.12 -13.20 1.17
C PRO A 38 17.75 -12.05 2.10
N CYS A 39 17.18 -12.35 3.27
CA CYS A 39 16.80 -11.34 4.24
C CYS A 39 18.06 -10.65 4.82
N PRO A 40 18.27 -9.34 4.62
CA PRO A 40 19.46 -8.64 5.11
C PRO A 40 19.36 -8.25 6.59
N PHE A 41 18.51 -8.93 7.37
CA PHE A 41 18.21 -8.65 8.77
C PHE A 41 18.04 -9.96 9.56
N PRO A 42 18.13 -9.92 10.91
CA PRO A 42 18.03 -11.11 11.73
C PRO A 42 16.70 -11.86 11.55
N ILE A 43 16.79 -13.15 11.28
CA ILE A 43 15.63 -14.03 11.17
C ILE A 43 15.19 -14.47 12.58
N PRO A 44 13.90 -14.29 12.95
CA PRO A 44 13.39 -14.81 14.21
C PRO A 44 13.53 -16.33 14.28
N ALA A 45 13.85 -16.87 15.46
CA ALA A 45 13.95 -18.32 15.65
C ALA A 45 12.66 -19.03 15.22
N GLY A 46 12.77 -20.18 14.57
CA GLY A 46 11.63 -20.96 14.09
C GLY A 46 11.00 -20.47 12.77
N GLU A 47 11.44 -19.34 12.23
CA GLU A 47 11.06 -18.93 10.88
C GLU A 47 11.97 -19.56 9.83
N VAL A 48 11.38 -19.93 8.69
CA VAL A 48 12.06 -20.50 7.52
C VAL A 48 11.84 -19.56 6.34
N VAL A 49 12.95 -19.00 5.83
CA VAL A 49 12.92 -18.11 4.67
C VAL A 49 12.38 -18.85 3.46
N GLY A 50 11.45 -18.23 2.74
CA GLY A 50 10.74 -18.82 1.59
C GLY A 50 9.52 -19.67 1.96
N VAL A 51 9.28 -19.92 3.25
CA VAL A 51 8.14 -20.74 3.70
C VAL A 51 7.26 -19.97 4.68
N THR A 52 7.78 -19.67 5.86
CA THR A 52 7.03 -18.94 6.91
C THR A 52 7.39 -17.46 6.92
N LEU A 53 8.53 -17.09 6.33
CA LEU A 53 8.99 -15.72 6.25
C LEU A 53 9.50 -15.44 4.85
N LEU A 54 9.02 -14.38 4.22
CA LEU A 54 9.51 -13.90 2.93
C LEU A 54 10.17 -12.55 3.11
N CYS A 55 11.16 -12.24 2.27
CA CYS A 55 11.85 -10.97 2.27
C CYS A 55 11.92 -10.45 0.84
N GLY A 56 11.77 -9.15 0.70
CA GLY A 56 11.83 -8.51 -0.60
C GLY A 56 12.13 -7.03 -0.47
N GLU A 57 12.15 -6.39 -1.63
CA GLU A 57 12.42 -4.97 -1.76
C GLU A 57 11.42 -4.34 -2.73
N VAL A 58 11.10 -3.08 -2.49
CA VAL A 58 10.33 -2.23 -3.39
C VAL A 58 11.25 -1.10 -3.82
N VAL A 59 11.34 -0.88 -5.13
CA VAL A 59 12.08 0.24 -5.71
C VAL A 59 11.09 1.34 -6.07
N ALA A 60 11.39 2.56 -5.61
CA ALA A 60 10.56 3.73 -5.83
C ALA A 60 11.45 4.95 -6.15
N PRO A 61 10.99 5.92 -6.96
CA PRO A 61 11.67 7.19 -7.09
C PRO A 61 11.65 7.94 -5.75
N GLU A 62 12.76 8.57 -5.41
CA GLU A 62 12.90 9.48 -4.27
C GLU A 62 11.96 10.69 -4.41
N ASN A 63 11.72 11.13 -5.66
CA ASN A 63 10.81 12.21 -5.98
C ASN A 63 9.88 11.84 -7.15
N TRP A 64 8.62 11.52 -6.83
CA TRP A 64 7.58 11.15 -7.79
C TRP A 64 7.22 12.26 -8.80
N ALA A 65 7.54 13.53 -8.49
CA ALA A 65 7.27 14.66 -9.38
C ALA A 65 8.35 14.83 -10.47
N VAL A 66 9.48 14.12 -10.37
CA VAL A 66 10.60 14.22 -11.32
C VAL A 66 10.73 12.89 -12.08
N PRO A 67 10.36 12.85 -13.37
CA PRO A 67 10.57 11.66 -14.19
C PRO A 67 12.05 11.27 -14.22
N GLY A 68 12.34 9.99 -13.95
CA GLY A 68 13.72 9.49 -13.90
C GLY A 68 14.52 9.98 -12.68
N ALA A 69 13.85 10.40 -11.60
CA ALA A 69 14.51 10.69 -10.33
C ALA A 69 15.33 9.50 -9.81
N GLN A 70 16.30 9.79 -8.94
CA GLN A 70 17.04 8.78 -8.21
C GLN A 70 16.08 7.82 -7.51
N GLU A 71 16.37 6.52 -7.57
CA GLU A 71 15.57 5.50 -6.90
C GLU A 71 16.08 5.22 -5.49
N VAL A 72 15.14 4.88 -4.62
CA VAL A 72 15.37 4.38 -3.26
C VAL A 72 14.81 2.98 -3.13
N THR A 73 15.51 2.17 -2.33
CA THR A 73 15.11 0.80 -2.02
C THR A 73 14.47 0.73 -0.64
N ILE A 74 13.23 0.26 -0.59
CA ILE A 74 12.45 0.00 0.61
C ILE A 74 12.46 -1.51 0.84
N ARG A 75 12.95 -1.96 1.99
CA ARG A 75 13.03 -3.38 2.33
C ARG A 75 11.85 -3.80 3.17
N TYR A 76 11.38 -5.03 2.98
CA TYR A 76 10.28 -5.58 3.76
C TYR A 76 10.47 -7.07 4.10
N ALA A 77 9.78 -7.48 5.15
CA ALA A 77 9.55 -8.87 5.54
C ALA A 77 8.05 -9.16 5.53
N VAL A 78 7.68 -10.36 5.10
CA VAL A 78 6.32 -10.90 5.20
C VAL A 78 6.35 -12.11 6.11
N LEU A 79 5.72 -11.99 7.27
CA LEU A 79 5.45 -13.08 8.19
C LEU A 79 4.17 -13.78 7.74
N LYS A 80 4.30 -14.96 7.13
CA LYS A 80 3.20 -15.71 6.51
C LYS A 80 2.26 -16.32 7.55
N SER A 81 0.97 -16.11 7.43
CA SER A 81 0.00 -16.80 8.28
C SER A 81 0.15 -18.32 8.14
N PRO A 82 0.12 -19.09 9.25
CA PRO A 82 0.12 -20.55 9.18
C PRO A 82 -1.24 -21.12 8.74
N ASN A 83 -2.28 -20.27 8.60
CA ASN A 83 -3.59 -20.69 8.14
C ASN A 83 -3.53 -21.09 6.65
N ARG A 84 -4.23 -22.18 6.28
CA ARG A 84 -4.33 -22.62 4.88
C ARG A 84 -5.19 -21.69 4.01
N SER A 85 -6.04 -20.89 4.64
CA SER A 85 -6.91 -19.90 4.00
C SER A 85 -6.91 -18.61 4.83
N PRO A 86 -5.79 -17.87 4.86
CA PRO A 86 -5.75 -16.58 5.55
C PRO A 86 -6.67 -15.58 4.83
N PHE A 87 -7.01 -14.50 5.51
CA PHE A 87 -7.67 -13.38 4.85
C PHE A 87 -6.73 -12.77 3.79
N PRO A 88 -7.29 -12.26 2.67
CA PRO A 88 -6.49 -11.78 1.55
C PRO A 88 -5.76 -10.45 1.83
N ASP A 89 -6.22 -9.66 2.80
CA ASP A 89 -5.63 -8.38 3.20
C ASP A 89 -4.62 -8.56 4.35
N PRO A 90 -3.34 -8.16 4.16
CA PRO A 90 -2.34 -8.25 5.22
C PRO A 90 -2.51 -7.13 6.24
N ILE A 91 -1.83 -7.28 7.39
CA ILE A 91 -1.60 -6.18 8.33
C ILE A 91 -0.22 -5.61 8.05
N ILE A 92 -0.14 -4.30 7.87
CA ILE A 92 1.13 -3.60 7.68
C ILE A 92 1.50 -2.89 8.99
N TYR A 93 2.72 -3.13 9.47
CA TYR A 93 3.27 -2.44 10.63
C TYR A 93 4.17 -1.28 10.19
N LEU A 94 3.94 -0.13 10.81
CA LEU A 94 4.74 1.08 10.66
C LEU A 94 5.47 1.34 11.97
N GLU A 95 6.79 1.22 11.94
CA GLU A 95 7.63 1.58 13.08
C GLU A 95 7.49 3.09 13.36
N GLY A 96 7.44 3.43 14.64
CA GLY A 96 7.38 4.81 15.10
C GLY A 96 8.75 5.48 15.18
N GLY A 97 8.74 6.79 15.45
CA GLY A 97 9.95 7.62 15.44
C GLY A 97 10.56 7.74 14.04
N PRO A 98 11.49 8.69 13.83
CA PRO A 98 12.23 8.77 12.58
C PRO A 98 13.52 7.93 12.63
N GLY A 99 13.86 7.28 11.51
CA GLY A 99 15.18 6.68 11.26
C GLY A 99 15.44 5.31 11.90
N SER A 100 14.47 4.72 12.59
CA SER A 100 14.52 3.34 13.07
C SER A 100 14.29 2.35 11.92
N SER A 101 14.85 1.15 12.06
CA SER A 101 14.54 0.01 11.18
C SER A 101 13.56 -0.89 11.91
N ALA A 102 12.35 -1.03 11.36
CA ALA A 102 11.35 -1.97 11.85
C ALA A 102 11.89 -3.41 11.75
N LEU A 103 12.66 -3.68 10.69
CA LEU A 103 13.23 -4.99 10.41
C LEU A 103 14.33 -5.39 11.40
N ALA A 104 15.01 -4.44 12.03
CA ALA A 104 15.92 -4.73 13.14
C ALA A 104 15.19 -5.30 14.37
N GLY A 105 13.93 -4.91 14.58
CA GLY A 105 13.04 -5.39 15.64
C GLY A 105 12.23 -6.64 15.27
N LEU A 106 12.46 -7.25 14.11
CA LEU A 106 11.62 -8.32 13.56
C LEU A 106 11.37 -9.50 14.52
N PRO A 107 12.35 -10.01 15.29
CA PRO A 107 12.08 -11.07 16.28
C PRO A 107 11.05 -10.67 17.34
N PHE A 108 11.12 -9.44 17.85
CA PHE A 108 10.17 -8.93 18.82
C PHE A 108 8.77 -8.70 18.20
N LEU A 109 8.72 -8.16 16.98
CA LEU A 109 7.47 -7.93 16.27
C LEU A 109 6.78 -9.25 15.88
N ARG A 110 7.54 -10.29 15.53
CA ARG A 110 7.01 -11.64 15.25
C ARG A 110 6.18 -12.15 16.41
N ASP A 111 6.68 -11.99 17.64
CA ASP A 111 5.98 -12.43 18.85
C ASP A 111 4.79 -11.53 19.19
N THR A 112 4.99 -10.21 19.10
CA THR A 112 3.94 -9.22 19.35
C THR A 112 2.72 -9.43 18.46
N PHE A 113 2.93 -9.78 17.20
CA PHE A 113 1.84 -9.99 16.22
C PHE A 113 1.40 -11.45 16.07
N ALA A 114 1.89 -12.38 16.90
CA ALA A 114 1.61 -13.81 16.76
C ALA A 114 0.11 -14.16 16.74
N GLY A 115 -0.71 -13.42 17.51
CA GLY A 115 -2.16 -13.58 17.54
C GLY A 115 -2.84 -13.12 16.25
N LEU A 116 -2.47 -11.95 15.73
CA LEU A 116 -3.01 -11.42 14.48
C LEU A 116 -2.55 -12.25 13.27
N ARG A 117 -1.33 -12.79 13.34
CA ARG A 117 -0.76 -13.65 12.30
C ARG A 117 -1.53 -14.96 12.11
N GLN A 118 -2.34 -15.39 13.08
CA GLN A 118 -3.16 -16.60 12.94
C GLN A 118 -4.16 -16.54 11.78
N SER A 119 -4.52 -15.34 11.31
CA SER A 119 -5.49 -15.18 10.24
C SER A 119 -5.02 -14.27 9.09
N ARG A 120 -3.96 -13.49 9.29
CA ARG A 120 -3.46 -12.52 8.30
C ARG A 120 -1.94 -12.61 8.18
N ASP A 121 -1.42 -12.33 7.00
CA ASP A 121 0.01 -12.07 6.86
C ASP A 121 0.36 -10.75 7.56
N ILE A 122 1.56 -10.66 8.13
CA ILE A 122 2.07 -9.41 8.71
C ILE A 122 3.23 -8.92 7.86
N ILE A 123 3.11 -7.70 7.34
CA ILE A 123 4.16 -7.03 6.56
C ILE A 123 4.83 -5.98 7.44
N ILE A 124 6.15 -6.06 7.52
CA ILE A 124 6.99 -5.13 8.25
C ILE A 124 8.00 -4.57 7.25
N TYR A 125 8.22 -3.25 7.25
CA TYR A 125 9.14 -2.63 6.30
C TYR A 125 9.86 -1.42 6.91
N ASP A 126 10.99 -1.07 6.32
CA ASP A 126 11.76 0.11 6.72
C ASP A 126 11.29 1.32 5.92
N GLN A 127 10.67 2.28 6.61
CA GLN A 127 10.20 3.53 6.02
C GLN A 127 11.36 4.37 5.47
N ARG A 128 11.11 5.09 4.37
CA ARG A 128 12.04 6.01 3.72
C ARG A 128 11.44 7.41 3.66
#